data_AF-A0AB35L597-F1
#
_entry.id   AF-A0AB35L597-F1
#
_cell.length_a   1.000
_cell.length_b   1.000
_cell.length_c   1.000
_cell.angle_alpha   90.00
_cell.angle_beta   90.00
_cell.angle_gamma   90.00
#
_symmetry.space_group_name_H-M   'P 1'
#
loop_
_entity.id
_entity.type
_entity.pdbx_description
1 polymer ?
#
loop_
_entity_poly.entity_id
_entity_poly.type
_entity_poly.pdbx_seq_one_letter_code
_entity_poly.pdbx_strand_id
1 'polypeptide(L)' 'MIRIDSIWLATEPMDMRAGTDTAMARVVAVFGAAQPHCAYLFANRRGNRMKVLVHDGLG' A
#
# COMPACT_ATOMS: atom_id res chain seq x y z
N MET A 1 3.40 14.61 -11.87
CA MET A 1 2.41 13.53 -11.80
C MET A 1 3.15 12.24 -11.55
N ILE A 2 2.80 11.45 -10.52
CA ILE A 2 3.47 10.17 -10.23
C ILE A 2 2.96 9.11 -11.20
N ARG A 3 3.88 8.45 -11.91
CA ARG A 3 3.55 7.33 -12.81
C ARG A 3 3.17 6.10 -11.99
N ILE A 4 2.05 5.47 -12.31
CA ILE A 4 1.58 4.22 -11.70
C ILE A 4 1.40 3.18 -12.80
N ASP A 5 2.21 2.14 -12.75
CA ASP A 5 2.16 1.02 -13.69
C ASP A 5 1.32 -0.14 -13.15
N SER A 6 1.15 -0.24 -11.82
CA SER A 6 0.42 -1.34 -11.19
C SER A 6 -0.24 -0.92 -9.88
N ILE A 7 -1.40 -1.52 -9.60
CA ILE A 7 -2.17 -1.32 -8.37
C ILE A 7 -2.42 -2.68 -7.72
N TRP A 8 -2.05 -2.81 -6.45
CA TRP A 8 -2.24 -4.02 -5.66
C TRP A 8 -3.21 -3.76 -4.51
N LEU A 9 -4.21 -4.62 -4.33
CA LEU A 9 -5.14 -4.54 -3.21
C LEU A 9 -4.80 -5.60 -2.17
N ALA A 10 -4.57 -5.16 -0.92
CA ALA A 10 -4.45 -6.07 0.20
C ALA A 10 -5.77 -6.81 0.44
N THR A 11 -5.70 -8.14 0.51
CA THR A 11 -6.86 -9.01 0.80
C THR A 11 -7.27 -8.96 2.26
N GLU A 12 -6.30 -8.72 3.16
CA GLU A 12 -6.54 -8.57 4.59
C GLU A 12 -6.76 -7.11 4.99
N PRO A 13 -7.80 -6.83 5.80
CA PRO A 13 -8.13 -5.49 6.21
C PRO A 13 -7.04 -4.87 7.09
N MET A 14 -6.83 -3.57 6.94
CA MET A 14 -5.89 -2.80 7.74
C MET A 14 -6.60 -1.97 8.80
N ASP A 15 -5.99 -1.84 9.99
CA ASP A 15 -6.37 -0.79 10.92
C ASP A 15 -6.01 0.58 10.32
N MET A 16 -7.00 1.44 10.13
CA MET A 16 -6.81 2.77 9.55
C MET A 16 -6.07 3.73 10.48
N ARG A 17 -5.92 3.38 11.77
CA ARG A 17 -5.07 4.11 12.71
C ARG A 17 -3.59 3.80 12.51
N ALA A 18 -3.26 2.71 11.81
CA ALA A 18 -1.89 2.35 11.53
C ALA A 18 -1.23 3.39 10.59
N GLY A 19 0.02 3.71 10.91
CA GLY A 19 0.83 4.69 10.20
C GLY A 19 1.28 4.23 8.81
N THR A 20 2.11 5.03 8.15
CA THR A 20 2.69 4.68 6.86
C THR A 20 3.70 3.55 6.99
N ASP A 21 4.49 3.53 8.06
CA ASP A 21 5.49 2.47 8.32
C ASP A 21 4.86 1.08 8.43
N THR A 22 3.70 0.97 9.08
CA THR A 22 2.96 -0.30 9.16
C THR A 22 2.47 -0.75 7.78
N ALA A 23 1.98 0.18 6.96
CA ALA A 23 1.55 -0.14 5.60
C ALA A 23 2.76 -0.58 4.74
N MET A 24 3.88 0.12 4.85
CA MET A 24 5.13 -0.22 4.17
C MET A 24 5.66 -1.59 4.60
N ALA A 25 5.68 -1.87 5.91
CA ALA A 25 6.11 -3.16 6.44
C ALA A 25 5.27 -4.32 5.88
N ARG A 26 3.95 -4.12 5.70
CA ARG A 26 3.09 -5.13 5.05
C ARG A 26 3.42 -5.34 3.57
N VAL A 27 3.71 -4.28 2.83
CA VAL A 27 4.18 -4.39 1.44
C VAL A 27 5.48 -5.18 1.39
N VAL A 28 6.46 -4.83 2.20
CA VAL A 28 7.76 -5.51 2.27
C VAL A 28 7.60 -6.97 2.67
N ALA A 29 6.72 -7.28 3.62
CA ALA A 29 6.47 -8.66 4.04
C ALA A 29 5.92 -9.56 2.92
N VAL A 30 5.12 -9.00 1.99
CA VAL A 30 4.50 -9.76 0.89
C VAL A 30 5.38 -9.78 -0.37
N PHE A 31 5.95 -8.64 -0.72
CA PHE A 31 6.65 -8.44 -2.00
C PHE A 31 8.18 -8.42 -1.85
N GLY A 32 8.72 -8.46 -0.63
CA GLY A 32 10.15 -8.31 -0.32
C GLY A 32 10.66 -6.86 -0.37
N ALA A 33 10.03 -6.01 -1.18
CA ALA A 33 10.30 -4.57 -1.28
C ALA A 33 9.08 -3.83 -1.83
N ALA A 34 9.02 -2.51 -1.66
CA ALA A 34 8.10 -1.67 -2.42
C ALA A 34 8.59 -1.57 -3.86
N GLN A 35 7.79 -2.02 -4.81
CA GLN A 35 8.13 -1.98 -6.24
C GLN A 35 7.95 -0.56 -6.78
N PRO A 36 8.84 -0.09 -7.66
CA PRO A 36 8.75 1.25 -8.25
C PRO A 36 7.47 1.40 -9.06
N HIS A 37 6.95 2.63 -9.11
CA HIS A 37 5.73 2.99 -9.85
C HIS A 37 4.49 2.13 -9.49
N CYS A 38 4.41 1.66 -8.25
CA CYS A 38 3.30 0.84 -7.77
C CYS A 38 2.48 1.57 -6.70
N ALA A 39 1.17 1.32 -6.72
CA ALA A 39 0.25 1.72 -5.66
C ALA A 39 -0.25 0.49 -4.89
N TYR A 40 -0.15 0.54 -3.56
CA TYR A 40 -0.64 -0.49 -2.66
C TYR A 40 -1.86 0.04 -1.89
N LEU A 41 -3.01 -0.58 -2.12
CA LEU A 41 -4.30 -0.21 -1.58
C LEU A 41 -4.64 -1.09 -0.37
N PHE A 42 -5.08 -0.45 0.70
CA PHE A 42 -5.50 -1.10 1.93
C PHE A 42 -6.90 -0.64 2.28
N ALA A 43 -7.83 -1.58 2.46
CA ALA A 43 -9.17 -1.29 2.95
C ALA A 43 -9.27 -1.59 4.45
N ASN A 44 -10.17 -0.90 5.15
CA ASN A 44 -10.56 -1.31 6.50
C ASN A 44 -11.54 -2.49 6.47
N ARG A 45 -11.79 -3.12 7.62
CA ARG A 45 -12.70 -4.28 7.71
C ARG A 45 -14.14 -3.99 7.25
N ARG A 46 -14.59 -2.73 7.33
CA ARG A 46 -15.91 -2.31 6.85
C ARG A 46 -15.93 -1.97 5.35
N GLY A 47 -14.77 -1.90 4.68
CA GLY A 47 -14.66 -1.54 3.27
C GLY A 47 -15.03 -0.09 2.93
N ASN A 48 -15.16 0.79 3.93
CA ASN A 48 -15.60 2.17 3.74
C ASN A 48 -14.47 3.20 3.90
N ARG A 49 -13.27 2.75 4.23
CA ARG A 49 -12.06 3.58 4.28
C ARG A 49 -10.96 2.85 3.54
N MET A 50 -10.20 3.62 2.78
CA MET A 50 -9.05 3.12 2.04
C MET A 50 -7.83 3.99 2.33
N LYS A 51 -6.67 3.35 2.36
CA LYS A 51 -5.35 4.01 2.40
C LYS A 51 -4.56 3.52 1.20
N VAL A 52 -3.89 4.43 0.51
CA VAL A 52 -3.01 4.12 -0.62
C VAL A 52 -1.59 4.47 -0.24
N LEU A 53 -0.67 3.53 -0.39
CA LEU A 53 0.76 3.77 -0.36
C LEU A 53 1.26 3.78 -1.81
N VAL A 54 1.85 4.88 -2.26
CA VAL A 54 2.41 5.01 -3.60
C VAL A 54 3.93 5.02 -3.49
N HIS A 55 4.60 4.16 -4.26
CA HIS A 55 6.04 4.22 -4.45
C HIS A 55 6.32 4.74 -5.86
N ASP A 56 6.95 5.89 -5.98
CA ASP A 56 7.25 6.57 -7.24
C ASP A 56 8.53 6.08 -7.92
N GLY A 57 9.22 5.11 -7.31
CA GLY A 57 10.46 4.52 -7.81
C GLY A 57 11.70 5.38 -7.58
N LEU A 58 11.56 6.48 -6.84
CA LEU A 58 12.68 7.26 -6.32
C LEU A 58 12.95 6.81 -4.89
N GLY A 59 14.22 6.51 -4.61
CA GLY A 59 14.72 6.23 -3.26
C GLY A 59 14.94 7.53 -2.50
#